data_AF-A0AAC9HL03-F1
#
_entry.id   AF-A0AAC9HL03-F1
#
_cell.length_a   1.000
_cell.length_b   1.000
_cell.length_c   1.000
_cell.angle_alpha   90.00
_cell.angle_beta   90.00
_cell.angle_gamma   90.00
#
_symmetry.space_group_name_H-M   'P 1'
#
loop_
_entity.id
_entity.type
_entity.pdbx_description
1 polymer ?
#
loop_
_entity_poly.entity_id
_entity_poly.type
_entity_poly.pdbx_seq_one_letter_code
_entity_poly.pdbx_strand_id
1 'polypeptide(L)' 'MRDMVTVHLTADLPVRVRALPFADRVEIRLGKAFPVALVIDRGALTRLSSAVSEGIAALEAADGHREGDR' A
#
# COMPACT_ATOMS: atom_id res chain seq x y z
N MET A 1 21.05 -6.59 -6.04
CA MET A 1 19.62 -6.58 -6.47
C MET A 1 19.35 -5.25 -7.16
N ARG A 2 19.11 -5.25 -8.47
CA ARG A 2 18.93 -4.03 -9.26
C ARG A 2 17.53 -3.91 -9.89
N ASP A 3 16.61 -4.79 -9.50
CA ASP A 3 15.27 -4.91 -10.12
C ASP A 3 14.14 -4.38 -9.22
N MET A 4 14.45 -3.48 -8.28
CA MET A 4 13.44 -2.88 -7.41
C MET A 4 12.82 -1.66 -8.07
N VAL A 5 11.51 -1.73 -8.33
CA VAL A 5 10.71 -0.55 -8.68
C VAL A 5 10.17 0.06 -7.39
N THR A 6 10.62 1.26 -7.06
CA THR A 6 10.14 2.00 -5.89
C THR A 6 9.11 3.03 -6.32
N VAL A 7 7.93 2.98 -5.69
CA VAL A 7 6.87 3.99 -5.86
C VAL A 7 6.73 4.74 -4.55
N HIS A 8 6.99 6.05 -4.56
CA HIS A 8 6.81 6.89 -3.39
C HIS A 8 5.37 7.41 -3.31
N LEU A 9 4.63 6.96 -2.30
CA LEU A 9 3.30 7.46 -1.98
C LEU A 9 3.43 8.47 -0.84
N THR A 10 3.13 9.72 -1.13
CA THR A 10 3.04 10.79 -0.13
C THR A 10 1.58 11.15 0.13
N ALA A 11 1.30 11.85 1.23
CA ALA A 11 -0.06 12.19 1.66
C ALA A 11 -0.90 12.89 0.57
N ASP A 12 -0.25 13.65 -0.32
CA ASP A 12 -0.92 14.41 -1.38
C ASP A 12 -1.14 13.61 -2.68
N LEU A 13 -0.61 12.39 -2.76
CA LEU A 13 -0.77 11.54 -3.94
C LEU A 13 -2.14 10.86 -3.93
N PRO A 14 -3.01 11.10 -4.92
CA PRO A 14 -4.31 10.45 -4.96
C PRO A 14 -4.18 8.94 -5.16
N VAL A 15 -4.90 8.19 -4.32
CA VAL A 15 -5.06 6.74 -4.45
C VAL A 15 -6.52 6.43 -4.75
N ARG A 16 -6.77 5.62 -5.79
CA ARG A 16 -8.12 5.14 -6.13
C ARG A 16 -8.12 3.64 -6.25
N VAL A 17 -9.12 3.00 -5.65
CA VAL A 17 -9.29 1.55 -5.70
C VAL A 17 -10.52 1.23 -6.54
N ARG A 18 -10.39 0.29 -7.47
CA ARG A 18 -11.49 -0.20 -8.31
C ARG A 18 -11.54 -1.72 -8.27
N ALA A 19 -12.68 -2.27 -7.86
CA ALA A 19 -12.94 -3.71 -7.96
C ALA A 19 -13.19 -4.11 -9.42
N LEU A 20 -12.69 -5.28 -9.82
CA LEU A 20 -12.89 -5.90 -11.13
C LEU A 20 -13.53 -7.28 -10.91
N PRO A 21 -14.84 -7.37 -10.63
CA PRO A 21 -15.49 -8.60 -10.15
C PRO A 21 -15.38 -9.77 -11.12
N PHE A 22 -15.52 -9.50 -12.43
CA PHE A 22 -15.43 -10.50 -13.48
C PHE A 22 -14.02 -11.10 -13.65
N ALA A 23 -13.00 -10.43 -13.12
CA ALA A 23 -11.60 -10.89 -13.16
C ALA A 23 -11.08 -11.33 -11.79
N ASP A 24 -11.94 -11.31 -10.76
CA ASP A 24 -11.62 -11.52 -9.34
C ASP A 24 -10.37 -10.77 -8.86
N ARG A 25 -10.30 -9.48 -9.23
CA ARG A 25 -9.14 -8.61 -9.00
C ARG A 25 -9.55 -7.25 -8.46
N VAL A 26 -8.57 -6.54 -7.92
CA VAL A 26 -8.65 -5.13 -7.55
C VAL A 26 -7.53 -4.37 -8.25
N GLU A 27 -7.87 -3.19 -8.79
CA GLU A 27 -6.92 -2.25 -9.36
C GLU A 27 -6.73 -1.07 -8.40
N ILE A 28 -5.49 -0.84 -7.95
CA ILE A 28 -5.09 0.33 -7.18
C ILE A 28 -4.35 1.29 -8.12
N ARG A 29 -4.89 2.50 -8.29
CA ARG A 29 -4.31 3.54 -9.13
C ARG A 29 -3.67 4.63 -8.27
N LEU A 30 -2.43 4.97 -8.58
CA LEU A 30 -1.62 5.95 -7.87
C LEU A 30 -1.29 7.14 -8.79
N GLY A 31 -1.76 8.34 -8.47
CA GLY A 31 -1.40 9.58 -9.18
C GLY A 31 -2.48 10.20 -10.06
N LYS A 32 -2.11 11.31 -10.74
CA LYS A 32 -3.04 12.20 -11.48
C LYS A 32 -2.97 12.07 -13.00
N ALA A 33 -1.76 12.13 -13.59
CA ALA A 33 -1.58 12.22 -15.06
C ALA A 33 -0.96 10.95 -15.69
N PHE A 34 -0.13 10.20 -14.96
CA PHE A 34 0.45 8.92 -15.37
C PHE A 34 0.30 7.91 -14.24
N PRO A 35 -0.91 7.32 -14.08
CA PRO A 35 -1.19 6.52 -12.91
C PRO A 35 -0.44 5.19 -12.97
N VAL A 36 0.36 4.90 -11.94
CA VAL A 36 0.80 3.53 -11.70
C VAL A 36 -0.43 2.74 -11.29
N ALA A 37 -0.74 1.67 -12.02
CA ALA A 37 -1.83 0.76 -11.71
C ALA A 37 -1.25 -0.56 -11.20
N LEU A 38 -1.58 -0.90 -9.95
CA LEU A 38 -1.30 -2.20 -9.37
C LEU A 38 -2.56 -3.05 -9.42
N VAL A 39 -2.55 -4.10 -10.23
CA VAL A 39 -3.67 -5.06 -10.34
C VAL A 39 -3.33 -6.29 -9.51
N ILE A 40 -4.21 -6.62 -8.58
CA ILE A 40 -3.98 -7.63 -7.54
C ILE A 40 -5.14 -8.63 -7.58
N ASP A 41 -4.85 -9.93 -7.59
CA ASP A 41 -5.88 -10.96 -7.42
C ASP A 41 -6.39 -11.01 -5.96
N ARG A 42 -7.57 -11.62 -5.76
CA ARG A 42 -8.19 -11.72 -4.43
C ARG A 42 -7.29 -12.34 -3.37
N GLY A 43 -6.54 -13.39 -3.69
CA GLY A 43 -5.69 -14.08 -2.72
C GLY A 43 -4.48 -13.23 -2.30
N ALA A 44 -3.86 -12.55 -3.25
CA ALA A 44 -2.78 -11.59 -2.98
C ALA A 44 -3.27 -10.34 -2.24
N LEU A 45 -4.51 -9.90 -2.48
CA LEU A 45 -5.08 -8.72 -1.80
C LEU A 45 -5.13 -8.90 -0.28
N THR A 46 -5.58 -10.08 0.19
CA THR A 46 -5.61 -10.38 1.63
C THR A 46 -4.21 -10.34 2.24
N ARG A 47 -3.21 -10.89 1.54
CA ARG A 47 -1.82 -10.86 2.02
C ARG A 47 -1.24 -9.45 2.05
N LEU A 48 -1.50 -8.65 1.01
CA LEU A 48 -1.06 -7.26 0.95
C LEU A 48 -1.70 -6.44 2.10
N SER A 49 -2.99 -6.64 2.35
CA SER A 49 -3.68 -6.00 3.47
C SER A 49 -3.00 -6.31 4.80
N SER A 50 -2.69 -7.58 5.07
CA SER A 50 -2.00 -7.97 6.31
C SER A 50 -0.64 -7.29 6.44
N ALA A 51 0.17 -7.34 5.38
CA ALA A 51 1.50 -6.75 5.38
C ALA A 51 1.49 -5.24 5.61
N VAL A 52 0.50 -4.53 5.04
CA VAL A 52 0.32 -3.08 5.28
C VAL A 52 -0.09 -2.83 6.73
N SER A 53 -1.04 -3.60 7.28
CA SER A 53 -1.46 -3.48 8.68
C SER A 53 -0.31 -3.75 9.66
N GLU A 54 0.53 -4.75 9.40
CA GLU A 54 1.73 -5.04 10.18
C GLU A 54 2.73 -3.87 10.15
N GLY A 55 2.92 -3.26 8.97
CA GLY A 55 3.76 -2.06 8.82
C GLY A 55 3.25 -0.86 9.62
N ILE A 56 1.92 -0.64 9.63
CA ILE A 56 1.28 0.42 10.44
C ILE A 56 1.54 0.16 11.93
N ALA A 57 1.25 -1.05 12.42
CA ALA A 57 1.46 -1.40 13.82
C ALA A 57 2.92 -1.22 14.27
N ALA A 58 3.88 -1.56 13.39
CA ALA A 58 5.30 -1.36 13.67
C ALA A 58 5.68 0.12 13.79
N LEU A 59 5.11 1.00 12.96
CA LEU A 59 5.33 2.45 13.05
C LEU A 59 4.73 3.02 14.34
N GLU A 60 3.51 2.63 14.70
CA GLU A 60 2.84 3.06 15.94
C GLU A 60 3.61 2.62 17.18
N ALA A 61 4.11 1.37 17.21
CA ALA A 61 4.94 0.88 18.30
C ALA A 61 6.26 1.65 18.43
N ALA A 62 6.88 2.00 17.31
CA ALA A 62 8.11 2.79 17.31
C ALA A 62 7.89 4.22 17.81
N ASP A 63 6.75 4.84 17.49
CA ASP A 63 6.40 6.17 17.98
C ASP A 63 6.10 6.16 19.48
N GLY A 64 5.38 5.14 19.99
CA GLY A 64 5.15 4.96 21.43
C GLY A 64 6.43 4.73 22.24
N HIS A 65 7.44 4.04 21.66
CA HIS A 65 8.75 3.90 22.31
C HIS A 65 9.52 5.22 22.37
N ARG A 66 9.37 6.08 21.36
CA ARG A 66 10.04 7.38 21.28
C ARG A 66 9.48 8.41 22.29
N GLU A 67 8.25 8.21 22.73
CA GLU A 67 7.60 9.04 23.76
C GLU A 67 7.97 8.62 25.19
N GLY A 68 8.28 7.33 25.41
CA GLY A 68 8.74 6.82 26.73
C GLY A 68 10.22 7.06 27.05
N ASP A 69 11.02 7.48 26.07
CA ASP A 69 12.47 7.77 26.20
C ASP A 69 12.76 9.28 26.36
N ARG A 70 11.72 10.12 26.49
CA ARG A 70 11.80 11.57 26.77
C ARG A 70 11.34 11.87 28.19
#